data_AF-A0A4Q5RP88-F1
#
_entry.id   AF-A0A4Q5RP88-F1
#
_cell.length_a   1.000
_cell.length_b   1.000
_cell.length_c   1.000
_cell.angle_alpha   90.00
_cell.angle_beta   90.00
_cell.angle_gamma   90.00
#
_symmetry.space_group_name_H-M   'P 1'
#
loop_
_entity.id
_entity.type
_entity.pdbx_description
1 polymer ?
#
loop_
_entity_poly.entity_id
_entity_poly.type
_entity_poly.pdbx_seq_one_letter_code
_entity_poly.pdbx_strand_id
1 'polypeptide(L)'
;MSVMKRKTIARDISWLSFNGRVLQEAADKSVPLRERVKFLGIFSNNLDEFFRVRVATLKRMADVGLKVRNMHLEISPDKILDQIQEIVLRQQEEFGTVWESIRRELQNDNIFLVTEKKLSKEQQKFVQNFFEEEVRSNIIPLMIESIPAFPYLRDKSVYLGVVMSKRNDKTQKAYSIIEVPSRTLGRFIKLPSPEGQHHIILLEDVIRYNLRSIFSYFGFTSYQSWIFKVTKDAEIDMDTDISTSLIQKIEKGVRNRRKGKTVRFVYDQQMDKG
;
A
#
# COMPACT_ATOMS: atom_id res chain seq x y z
N MET A 1 -32.29 38.51 -11.26
CA MET A 1 -30.83 38.45 -11.40
C MET A 1 -30.35 37.11 -10.84
N SER A 2 -29.91 36.20 -11.72
CA SER A 2 -29.34 34.91 -11.34
C SER A 2 -27.98 35.16 -10.68
N VAL A 3 -27.87 34.93 -9.37
CA VAL A 3 -26.58 34.93 -8.68
C VAL A 3 -25.78 33.77 -9.26
N MET A 4 -24.81 34.05 -10.12
CA MET A 4 -23.83 33.05 -10.56
C MET A 4 -23.15 32.47 -9.32
N LYS A 5 -23.57 31.27 -8.90
CA LYS A 5 -22.86 30.49 -7.89
C LYS A 5 -21.42 30.32 -8.39
N ARG A 6 -20.46 30.90 -7.68
CA ARG A 6 -19.03 30.60 -7.92
C ARG A 6 -18.88 29.09 -7.90
N LYS A 7 -18.40 28.50 -9.00
CA LYS A 7 -18.03 27.07 -9.06
C LYS A 7 -16.81 26.88 -8.16
N THR A 8 -17.03 26.58 -6.88
CA THR A 8 -15.98 26.23 -5.94
C THR A 8 -15.65 24.75 -6.09
N ILE A 9 -14.37 24.42 -6.25
CA ILE A 9 -13.89 23.02 -6.28
C ILE A 9 -13.85 22.52 -4.83
N ALA A 10 -14.30 21.28 -4.59
CA ALA A 10 -14.20 20.67 -3.28
C ALA A 10 -12.72 20.56 -2.84
N ARG A 11 -12.44 20.86 -1.56
CA ARG A 11 -11.07 20.91 -1.00
C ARG A 11 -10.29 19.62 -1.26
N ASP A 12 -10.92 18.47 -1.06
CA ASP A 12 -10.29 17.15 -1.23
C ASP A 12 -9.95 16.85 -2.69
N ILE A 13 -10.78 17.32 -3.62
CA ILE A 13 -10.54 17.22 -5.07
C ILE A 13 -9.39 18.14 -5.48
N SER A 14 -9.35 19.36 -4.94
CA SER A 14 -8.22 20.26 -5.14
C SER A 14 -6.91 19.68 -4.57
N TRP A 15 -6.98 18.98 -3.44
CA TRP A 15 -5.82 18.29 -2.87
C TRP A 15 -5.32 17.15 -3.77
N LEU A 16 -6.23 16.35 -4.35
CA LEU A 16 -5.84 15.31 -5.31
C LEU A 16 -5.23 15.89 -6.58
N SER A 17 -5.69 17.05 -7.04
CA SER A 17 -5.06 17.77 -8.14
C SER A 17 -3.65 18.24 -7.80
N PHE A 18 -3.43 18.72 -6.58
CA PHE A 18 -2.08 19.03 -6.08
C PHE A 18 -1.18 17.79 -6.07
N ASN A 19 -1.66 16.66 -5.53
CA ASN A 19 -0.87 15.43 -5.52
C ASN A 19 -0.62 14.90 -6.95
N GLY A 20 -1.56 15.14 -7.87
CA GLY A 20 -1.37 14.88 -9.30
C GLY A 20 -0.19 15.67 -9.90
N ARG A 21 0.07 16.90 -9.45
CA ARG A 21 1.27 17.65 -9.87
C ARG A 21 2.56 17.01 -9.38
N VAL A 22 2.55 16.38 -8.20
CA VAL A 22 3.72 15.61 -7.72
C VAL A 22 4.01 14.42 -8.65
N LEU A 23 2.96 13.78 -9.19
CA LEU A 23 3.13 12.73 -10.18
C LEU A 23 3.68 13.27 -11.52
N GLN A 24 3.33 14.50 -11.90
CA GLN A 24 3.90 15.16 -13.08
C GLN A 24 5.40 15.38 -12.94
N GLU A 25 5.90 15.75 -11.76
CA GLU A 25 7.35 15.84 -11.50
C GLU A 25 8.07 14.49 -11.67
N ALA A 26 7.40 13.38 -11.33
CA ALA A 26 7.93 12.04 -11.60
C ALA A 26 7.88 11.67 -13.10
N ALA A 27 6.95 12.25 -13.87
CA ALA A 27 6.80 12.02 -15.30
C ALA A 27 7.77 12.87 -16.15
N ASP A 28 8.14 14.06 -15.68
CA ASP A 28 8.96 15.02 -16.42
C ASP A 28 10.39 14.50 -16.64
N LYS A 29 10.83 14.45 -17.90
CA LYS A 29 12.18 14.04 -18.30
C LYS A 29 13.25 15.08 -17.98
N SER A 30 12.87 16.34 -17.74
CA SER A 30 13.79 17.39 -17.33
C SER A 30 14.31 17.20 -15.90
N VAL A 31 13.54 16.46 -15.08
CA VAL A 31 13.89 16.11 -13.71
C VAL A 31 14.86 14.91 -13.71
N PRO A 32 15.96 14.94 -12.93
CA PRO A 32 16.88 13.82 -12.85
C PRO A 32 16.20 12.51 -12.44
N LEU A 33 16.60 11.38 -13.05
CA LEU A 33 15.97 10.06 -12.85
C LEU A 33 15.81 9.69 -11.36
N ARG A 34 16.85 9.94 -10.56
CA ARG A 34 16.82 9.69 -9.10
C ARG A 34 15.74 10.49 -8.39
N GLU A 35 15.55 11.76 -8.76
CA GLU A 35 14.53 12.62 -8.15
C GLU A 35 13.14 12.19 -8.59
N ARG A 36 12.96 11.76 -9.85
CA ARG A 36 11.68 11.18 -10.33
C ARG A 36 11.25 9.94 -9.55
N VAL A 37 12.21 9.05 -9.21
CA VAL A 37 11.95 7.90 -8.32
C VAL A 37 11.49 8.38 -6.93
N LYS A 38 12.10 9.43 -6.38
CA LYS A 38 11.67 10.01 -5.10
C LYS A 38 10.27 10.63 -5.20
N PHE A 39 9.95 11.32 -6.29
CA PHE A 39 8.60 11.88 -6.51
C PHE A 39 7.51 10.81 -6.54
N LEU A 40 7.76 9.62 -7.11
CA LEU A 40 6.84 8.49 -6.99
C LEU A 40 6.62 8.07 -5.53
N GLY A 41 7.69 8.04 -4.73
CA GLY A 41 7.63 7.79 -3.29
C GLY A 41 6.82 8.85 -2.54
N ILE A 42 7.05 10.13 -2.84
CA ILE A 42 6.33 11.27 -2.24
C ILE A 42 4.85 11.21 -2.62
N PHE A 43 4.52 11.00 -3.90
CA PHE A 43 3.15 10.85 -4.39
C PHE A 43 2.39 9.74 -3.63
N SER A 44 3.02 8.58 -3.46
CA SER A 44 2.44 7.43 -2.76
C SER A 44 2.24 7.70 -1.27
N ASN A 45 3.24 8.29 -0.59
CA ASN A 45 3.15 8.63 0.82
C ASN A 45 2.08 9.71 1.09
N ASN A 46 2.00 10.74 0.24
CA ASN A 46 0.96 11.75 0.32
C ASN A 46 -0.42 11.12 0.17
N LEU A 47 -0.59 10.22 -0.81
CA LEU A 47 -1.86 9.55 -1.05
C LEU A 47 -2.26 8.66 0.14
N ASP A 48 -1.32 7.93 0.75
CA ASP A 48 -1.58 7.17 1.98
C ASP A 48 -2.12 8.08 3.09
N GLU A 49 -1.48 9.23 3.30
CA GLU A 49 -1.88 10.20 4.33
C GLU A 49 -3.27 10.80 4.06
N PHE A 50 -3.56 11.09 2.79
CA PHE A 50 -4.88 11.55 2.37
C PHE A 50 -5.97 10.52 2.66
N PHE A 51 -5.73 9.24 2.38
CA PHE A 51 -6.69 8.18 2.75
C PHE A 51 -6.84 8.07 4.27
N ARG A 52 -5.73 8.08 5.00
CA ARG A 52 -5.69 7.95 6.46
C ARG A 52 -6.48 9.05 7.17
N VAL A 53 -6.40 10.30 6.70
CA VAL A 53 -7.00 11.46 7.38
C VAL A 53 -8.27 11.95 6.68
N ARG A 54 -8.19 12.31 5.40
CA ARG A 54 -9.27 13.01 4.67
C ARG A 54 -10.40 12.05 4.29
N VAL A 55 -10.08 10.93 3.65
CA VAL A 55 -11.09 9.94 3.24
C VAL A 55 -11.76 9.31 4.45
N ALA A 56 -11.01 9.03 5.51
CA ALA A 56 -11.56 8.53 6.76
C ALA A 56 -12.60 9.51 7.36
N THR A 57 -12.28 10.81 7.37
CA THR A 57 -13.20 11.86 7.83
C THR A 57 -14.46 11.93 6.98
N LEU A 58 -14.32 11.90 5.65
CA LEU A 58 -15.46 11.90 4.72
C LEU A 58 -16.36 10.67 4.92
N LYS A 59 -15.78 9.48 5.12
CA LYS A 59 -16.53 8.26 5.44
C LYS A 59 -17.30 8.38 6.75
N ARG A 60 -16.71 8.98 7.79
CA ARG A 60 -17.42 9.26 9.06
C ARG A 60 -18.57 10.26 8.86
N MET A 61 -18.37 11.29 8.04
CA MET A 61 -19.41 12.27 7.72
C MET A 61 -20.58 11.64 6.95
N ALA A 62 -20.29 10.76 5.98
CA ALA A 62 -21.30 9.98 5.27
C ALA A 62 -22.12 9.08 6.23
N ASP A 63 -21.43 8.32 7.08
CA ASP A 63 -22.06 7.45 8.08
C ASP A 63 -23.00 8.22 9.04
N VAL A 64 -22.64 9.45 9.41
CA VAL A 64 -23.45 10.31 10.30
C VAL A 64 -24.57 11.01 9.53
N GLY A 65 -24.31 11.54 8.34
CA GLY A 65 -25.31 12.18 7.49
C GLY A 65 -26.46 11.24 7.12
N LEU A 66 -26.18 9.95 6.93
CA LEU A 66 -27.20 8.91 6.77
C LEU A 66 -28.10 8.75 8.00
N LYS A 67 -27.59 9.03 9.21
CA LYS A 67 -28.35 9.00 10.47
C LYS A 67 -29.11 10.28 10.75
N VAL A 68 -28.70 11.40 10.14
CA VAL A 68 -29.25 12.75 10.36
C VAL A 68 -29.87 13.29 9.06
N ARG A 69 -30.71 12.48 8.40
CA ARG A 69 -31.39 12.77 7.11
C ARG A 69 -32.21 14.08 7.05
N ASN A 70 -32.26 14.87 8.13
CA ASN A 70 -33.00 16.14 8.23
C ASN A 70 -32.12 17.41 8.19
N MET A 71 -30.81 17.31 7.94
CA MET A 71 -29.95 18.50 7.82
C MET A 71 -29.47 18.66 6.38
N HIS A 72 -29.84 19.78 5.75
CA HIS A 72 -29.38 20.18 4.42
C HIS A 72 -27.87 20.44 4.44
N LEU A 73 -27.07 19.39 4.33
CA LEU A 73 -25.66 19.52 3.98
C LEU A 73 -25.60 19.86 2.49
N GLU A 74 -25.20 21.09 2.16
CA GLU A 74 -25.03 21.56 0.77
C GLU A 74 -23.98 20.75 -0.03
N ILE A 75 -23.23 19.87 0.64
CA ILE A 75 -22.20 19.00 0.08
C ILE A 75 -22.50 17.56 0.48
N SER A 76 -22.73 16.66 -0.47
CA SER A 76 -22.92 15.22 -0.23
C SER A 76 -21.55 14.52 -0.12
N PRO A 77 -21.14 14.04 1.07
CA PRO A 77 -19.84 13.40 1.25
C PRO A 77 -19.64 12.17 0.34
N ASP A 78 -20.72 11.43 0.08
CA ASP A 78 -20.70 10.26 -0.82
C ASP A 78 -20.27 10.64 -2.25
N LYS A 79 -20.80 11.74 -2.79
CA LYS A 79 -20.41 12.22 -4.12
C LYS A 79 -18.94 12.63 -4.19
N ILE A 80 -18.39 13.17 -3.09
CA ILE A 80 -16.96 13.49 -3.02
C ILE A 80 -16.13 12.21 -2.97
N LEU A 81 -16.57 11.20 -2.22
CA LEU A 81 -15.90 9.90 -2.14
C LEU A 81 -15.84 9.20 -3.51
N ASP A 82 -16.94 9.25 -4.28
CA ASP A 82 -17.00 8.71 -5.65
C ASP A 82 -16.00 9.43 -6.57
N GLN A 83 -16.00 10.77 -6.55
CA GLN A 83 -15.04 11.56 -7.34
C GLN A 83 -13.58 11.31 -6.92
N ILE A 84 -13.32 11.15 -5.62
CA ILE A 84 -11.99 10.76 -5.12
C ILE A 84 -11.59 9.42 -5.72
N GLN A 85 -12.47 8.43 -5.71
CA GLN A 85 -12.17 7.10 -6.24
C GLN A 85 -11.83 7.16 -7.74
N GLU A 86 -12.64 7.86 -8.55
CA GLU A 86 -12.39 8.04 -9.97
C GLU A 86 -11.03 8.70 -10.26
N ILE A 87 -10.70 9.79 -9.54
CA ILE A 87 -9.43 10.49 -9.71
C ILE A 87 -8.26 9.61 -9.30
N VAL A 88 -8.38 8.91 -8.17
CA VAL A 88 -7.32 8.03 -7.67
C VAL A 88 -7.05 6.88 -8.62
N LEU A 89 -8.08 6.23 -9.18
CA LEU A 89 -7.90 5.14 -10.14
C LEU A 89 -7.11 5.60 -11.37
N ARG A 90 -7.51 6.73 -11.96
CA ARG A 90 -6.78 7.34 -13.09
C ARG A 90 -5.32 7.68 -12.75
N GLN A 91 -5.08 8.26 -11.57
CA GLN A 91 -3.72 8.57 -11.13
C GLN A 91 -2.88 7.31 -10.86
N GLN A 92 -3.50 6.18 -10.47
CA GLN A 92 -2.80 4.90 -10.32
C GLN A 92 -2.39 4.30 -11.67
N GLU A 93 -3.23 4.43 -12.69
CA GLU A 93 -2.87 4.04 -14.07
C GLU A 93 -1.70 4.87 -14.61
N GLU A 94 -1.76 6.19 -14.39
CA GLU A 94 -0.67 7.10 -14.75
C GLU A 94 0.62 6.76 -13.98
N PHE A 95 0.52 6.49 -12.67
CA PHE A 95 1.65 6.04 -11.85
C PHE A 95 2.30 4.78 -12.43
N GLY A 96 1.51 3.78 -12.85
CA GLY A 96 2.03 2.56 -13.48
C GLY A 96 2.80 2.85 -14.77
N THR A 97 2.29 3.77 -15.58
CA THR A 97 2.93 4.19 -16.83
C THR A 97 4.25 4.92 -16.58
N VAL A 98 4.26 5.87 -15.63
CA VAL A 98 5.46 6.62 -15.24
C VAL A 98 6.51 5.68 -14.63
N TRP A 99 6.08 4.76 -13.76
CA TRP A 99 6.96 3.76 -13.16
C TRP A 99 7.62 2.87 -14.21
N GLU A 100 6.86 2.36 -15.19
CA GLU A 100 7.42 1.52 -16.25
C GLU A 100 8.43 2.30 -17.11
N SER A 101 8.19 3.59 -17.37
CA SER A 101 9.17 4.44 -18.04
C SER A 101 10.46 4.60 -17.21
N ILE A 102 10.34 4.93 -15.92
CA ILE A 102 11.49 5.07 -15.01
C ILE A 102 12.26 3.75 -14.92
N ARG A 103 11.56 2.62 -14.84
CA ARG A 103 12.16 1.30 -14.77
C ARG A 103 13.02 1.00 -15.99
N ARG A 104 12.59 1.40 -17.20
CA ARG A 104 13.39 1.24 -18.42
C ARG A 104 14.62 2.15 -18.43
N GLU A 105 14.48 3.39 -17.98
CA GLU A 105 15.62 4.30 -17.85
C GLU A 105 16.66 3.79 -16.85
N LEU A 106 16.21 3.25 -15.70
CA LEU A 106 17.09 2.58 -14.74
C LEU A 106 17.86 1.42 -15.39
N GLN A 107 17.21 0.62 -16.24
CA GLN A 107 17.86 -0.47 -16.96
C GLN A 107 18.92 0.03 -17.95
N ASN A 108 18.69 1.16 -18.62
CA ASN A 108 19.69 1.79 -19.50
C ASN A 108 20.91 2.26 -18.72
N ASP A 109 20.72 2.68 -17.46
CA ASP A 109 21.79 3.03 -16.52
C ASP A 109 22.38 1.80 -15.79
N ASN A 110 22.12 0.58 -16.28
CA ASN A 110 22.56 -0.70 -15.73
C ASN A 110 22.05 -1.01 -14.30
N ILE A 111 20.93 -0.41 -13.89
CA ILE A 111 20.24 -0.68 -12.62
C ILE A 111 19.03 -1.58 -12.87
N PHE A 112 19.04 -2.79 -12.31
CA PHE A 112 18.03 -3.80 -12.56
C PHE A 112 17.31 -4.19 -11.27
N LEU A 113 15.98 -4.03 -11.27
CA LEU A 113 15.10 -4.62 -10.26
C LEU A 113 14.79 -6.07 -10.66
N VAL A 114 15.32 -7.00 -9.88
CA VAL A 114 15.23 -8.45 -10.11
C VAL A 114 14.22 -9.05 -9.15
N THR A 115 13.36 -9.93 -9.66
CA THR A 115 12.39 -10.67 -8.86
C THR A 115 12.90 -12.07 -8.51
N GLU A 116 12.25 -12.74 -7.56
CA GLU A 116 12.57 -14.10 -7.12
C GLU A 116 12.60 -15.13 -8.25
N LYS A 117 11.86 -14.87 -9.34
CA LYS A 117 11.73 -15.77 -10.50
C LYS A 117 12.93 -15.70 -11.45
N LYS A 118 13.77 -14.67 -11.34
CA LYS A 118 14.84 -14.37 -12.31
C LYS A 118 16.23 -14.31 -11.67
N LEU A 119 16.43 -14.97 -10.53
CA LEU A 119 17.71 -15.02 -9.82
C LEU A 119 18.70 -15.99 -10.48
N SER A 120 19.95 -15.56 -10.65
CA SER A 120 21.07 -16.46 -11.01
C SER A 120 21.38 -17.44 -9.87
N LYS A 121 22.16 -18.51 -10.12
CA LYS A 121 22.55 -19.47 -9.06
C LYS A 121 23.30 -18.80 -7.91
N GLU A 122 24.17 -17.85 -8.22
CA GLU A 122 24.90 -17.07 -7.22
C GLU A 122 23.96 -16.21 -6.38
N GLN A 123 23.03 -15.51 -7.04
CA GLN A 123 22.04 -14.67 -6.37
C GLN A 123 21.06 -15.49 -5.53
N GLN A 124 20.68 -16.69 -5.98
CA GLN A 124 19.86 -17.62 -5.20
C GLN A 124 20.55 -17.99 -3.89
N LYS A 125 21.83 -18.36 -3.94
CA LYS A 125 22.62 -18.67 -2.73
C LYS A 125 22.73 -17.46 -1.82
N PHE A 126 23.00 -16.28 -2.37
CA PHE A 126 23.04 -15.03 -1.61
C PHE A 126 21.70 -14.74 -0.91
N VAL A 127 20.59 -14.85 -1.63
CA VAL A 127 19.24 -14.60 -1.10
C VAL A 127 18.85 -15.62 -0.02
N GLN A 128 19.25 -16.89 -0.15
CA GLN A 128 19.03 -17.91 0.89
C GLN A 128 19.83 -17.58 2.15
N ASN A 129 21.12 -17.29 2.01
CA ASN A 129 21.99 -16.97 3.15
C ASN A 129 21.50 -15.70 3.87
N PHE A 130 21.27 -14.62 3.13
CA PHE A 130 20.73 -13.37 3.68
C PHE A 130 19.38 -13.59 4.37
N PHE A 131 18.54 -14.46 3.82
CA PHE A 131 17.27 -14.78 4.44
C PHE A 131 17.45 -15.50 5.80
N GLU A 132 18.27 -16.54 5.86
CA GLU A 132 18.48 -17.30 7.10
C GLU A 132 19.23 -16.49 8.18
N GLU A 133 20.20 -15.66 7.78
CA GLU A 133 21.03 -14.87 8.70
C GLU A 133 20.32 -13.62 9.22
N GLU A 134 19.62 -12.87 8.35
CA GLU A 134 19.11 -11.53 8.67
C GLU A 134 17.57 -11.46 8.70
N VAL A 135 16.90 -12.12 7.74
CA VAL A 135 15.45 -11.93 7.54
C VAL A 135 14.60 -12.84 8.42
N ARG A 136 15.01 -14.11 8.61
CA ARG A 136 14.17 -15.15 9.20
C ARG A 136 13.75 -14.84 10.63
N SER A 137 14.65 -14.28 11.44
CA SER A 137 14.37 -13.88 12.83
C SER A 137 13.41 -12.68 12.95
N ASN A 138 13.26 -11.92 11.87
CA ASN A 138 12.42 -10.72 11.81
C ASN A 138 11.01 -10.98 11.24
N ILE A 139 10.72 -12.20 10.80
CA ILE A 139 9.41 -12.57 10.25
C ILE A 139 8.66 -13.54 11.16
N ILE A 140 7.36 -13.32 11.29
CA ILE A 140 6.45 -14.22 12.01
C ILE A 140 5.32 -14.57 11.04
N PRO A 141 5.29 -15.80 10.50
CA PRO A 141 4.17 -16.27 9.69
C PRO A 141 2.93 -16.46 10.55
N LEU A 142 1.85 -15.75 10.25
CA LEU A 142 0.57 -15.87 10.94
C LEU A 142 -0.34 -16.78 10.12
N MET A 143 -0.62 -17.98 10.63
CA MET A 143 -1.57 -18.91 10.01
C MET A 143 -3.00 -18.46 10.30
N ILE A 144 -3.81 -18.27 9.25
CA ILE A 144 -5.16 -17.71 9.38
C ILE A 144 -6.12 -18.69 10.06
N GLU A 145 -5.95 -19.99 9.82
CA GLU A 145 -6.77 -21.04 10.40
C GLU A 145 -6.47 -21.29 11.88
N SER A 146 -5.30 -20.85 12.37
CA SER A 146 -4.83 -21.13 13.73
C SER A 146 -5.07 -19.97 14.70
N ILE A 147 -5.52 -18.81 14.20
CA ILE A 147 -5.75 -17.63 15.04
C ILE A 147 -7.25 -17.49 15.38
N PRO A 148 -7.59 -17.21 16.65
CA PRO A 148 -8.99 -17.09 17.08
C PRO A 148 -9.69 -15.84 16.54
N ALA A 149 -8.91 -14.84 16.14
CA ALA A 149 -9.39 -13.60 15.52
C ALA A 149 -8.35 -13.08 14.53
N PHE A 150 -8.81 -12.39 13.49
CA PHE A 150 -7.95 -11.80 12.48
C PHE A 150 -6.92 -10.84 13.11
N PRO A 151 -5.64 -10.87 12.71
CA PRO A 151 -4.59 -10.17 13.43
C PRO A 151 -4.70 -8.67 13.16
N TYR A 152 -4.17 -7.88 14.11
CA TYR A 152 -4.06 -6.45 13.89
C TYR A 152 -2.95 -6.17 12.86
N LEU A 153 -3.36 -5.76 11.65
CA LEU A 153 -2.44 -5.29 10.62
C LEU A 153 -2.00 -3.84 10.90
N ARG A 154 -0.69 -3.60 10.97
CA ARG A 154 -0.07 -2.30 11.18
C ARG A 154 -0.26 -1.41 9.96
N ASP A 155 -0.56 -0.13 10.22
CA ASP A 155 -0.67 0.86 9.16
C ASP A 155 0.70 1.12 8.50
N LYS A 156 0.68 1.43 7.20
CA LYS A 156 1.87 1.65 6.34
C LYS A 156 2.78 0.42 6.14
N SER A 157 2.54 -0.72 6.79
CA SER A 157 3.27 -1.97 6.56
C SER A 157 2.82 -2.65 5.27
N VAL A 158 3.77 -3.31 4.60
CA VAL A 158 3.52 -4.19 3.46
C VAL A 158 3.38 -5.61 3.99
N TYR A 159 2.37 -6.33 3.51
CA TYR A 159 2.10 -7.70 3.89
C TYR A 159 2.16 -8.61 2.67
N LEU A 160 2.60 -9.84 2.90
CA LEU A 160 2.56 -10.92 1.93
C LEU A 160 1.47 -11.91 2.38
N GLY A 161 0.41 -12.03 1.58
CA GLY A 161 -0.59 -13.09 1.74
C GLY A 161 -0.11 -14.32 1.00
N VAL A 162 -0.01 -15.45 1.70
CA VAL A 162 0.53 -16.71 1.19
C VAL A 162 -0.59 -17.75 1.15
N VAL A 163 -0.77 -18.39 0.00
CA VAL A 163 -1.66 -19.52 -0.19
C VAL A 163 -0.81 -20.77 -0.39
N MET A 164 -1.13 -21.80 0.40
CA MET A 164 -0.36 -23.04 0.46
C MET A 164 -1.27 -24.23 0.22
N SER A 165 -0.76 -25.25 -0.46
CA SER A 165 -1.49 -26.51 -0.63
C SER A 165 -0.54 -27.71 -0.65
N LYS A 166 -1.10 -28.89 -0.32
CA LYS A 166 -0.40 -30.18 -0.43
C LYS A 166 -0.51 -30.71 -1.85
N ARG A 167 0.44 -31.58 -2.24
CA ARG A 167 0.55 -32.09 -3.63
C ARG A 167 -0.69 -32.89 -4.04
N ASN A 168 -1.25 -33.64 -3.10
CA ASN A 168 -2.34 -34.59 -3.34
C ASN A 168 -3.73 -33.97 -3.13
N ASP A 169 -3.79 -32.72 -2.65
CA ASP A 169 -5.06 -32.04 -2.43
C ASP A 169 -4.87 -30.53 -2.62
N LYS A 170 -5.26 -30.05 -3.82
CA LYS A 170 -5.29 -28.62 -4.15
C LYS A 170 -6.56 -27.92 -3.63
N THR A 171 -7.54 -28.68 -3.15
CA THR A 171 -8.80 -28.13 -2.63
C THR A 171 -8.64 -27.66 -1.19
N GLN A 172 -7.79 -28.33 -0.41
CA GLN A 172 -7.36 -27.86 0.91
C GLN A 172 -6.26 -26.81 0.80
N LYS A 173 -6.68 -25.54 0.68
CA LYS A 173 -5.82 -24.37 0.77
C LYS A 173 -5.63 -23.98 2.24
N ALA A 174 -4.41 -23.63 2.62
CA ALA A 174 -4.08 -22.97 3.87
C ALA A 174 -3.56 -21.55 3.60
N TYR A 175 -3.87 -20.62 4.48
CA TYR A 175 -3.56 -19.20 4.31
C TYR A 175 -2.62 -18.71 5.40
N SER A 176 -1.61 -17.93 5.02
CA SER A 176 -0.74 -17.24 5.97
C SER A 176 -0.54 -15.78 5.59
N ILE A 177 -0.33 -14.94 6.60
CA ILE A 177 0.08 -13.56 6.44
C ILE A 177 1.48 -13.39 7.01
N ILE A 178 2.38 -12.79 6.23
CA ILE A 178 3.72 -12.41 6.66
C ILE A 178 3.85 -10.90 6.54
N GLU A 179 4.24 -10.22 7.61
CA GLU A 179 4.60 -8.81 7.53
C GLU A 179 6.02 -8.66 6.99
N VAL A 180 6.22 -7.76 6.02
CA VAL A 180 7.54 -7.48 5.45
C VAL A 180 8.30 -6.49 6.36
N PRO A 181 9.43 -6.87 6.98
CA PRO A 181 10.13 -6.08 8.00
C PRO A 181 11.03 -4.97 7.38
N SER A 182 10.49 -4.25 6.41
CA SER A 182 11.21 -3.23 5.61
C SER A 182 11.73 -2.04 6.43
N ARG A 183 11.15 -1.75 7.60
CA ARG A 183 11.63 -0.68 8.50
C ARG A 183 12.94 -1.05 9.19
N THR A 184 13.15 -2.32 9.51
CA THR A 184 14.32 -2.81 10.24
C THR A 184 15.44 -3.19 9.29
N LEU A 185 15.11 -3.89 8.20
CA LEU A 185 16.11 -4.46 7.28
C LEU A 185 16.33 -3.64 6.00
N GLY A 186 15.54 -2.59 5.79
CA GLY A 186 15.45 -1.91 4.50
C GLY A 186 14.65 -2.71 3.47
N ARG A 187 14.08 -2.03 2.49
CA ARG A 187 13.26 -2.68 1.45
C ARG A 187 14.07 -3.13 0.22
N PHE A 188 15.16 -2.44 -0.09
CA PHE A 188 15.95 -2.66 -1.30
C PHE A 188 17.27 -3.32 -0.93
N ILE A 189 17.48 -4.55 -1.41
CA ILE A 189 18.68 -5.34 -1.13
C ILE A 189 19.52 -5.43 -2.39
N LYS A 190 20.80 -5.07 -2.31
CA LYS A 190 21.73 -5.18 -3.43
C LYS A 190 22.14 -6.64 -3.58
N LEU A 191 22.03 -7.18 -4.79
CA LEU A 191 22.46 -8.52 -5.15
C LEU A 191 23.89 -8.52 -5.70
N PRO A 192 24.61 -9.65 -5.59
CA PRO A 192 25.76 -9.92 -6.45
C PRO A 192 25.37 -9.68 -7.92
N SER A 193 26.18 -8.88 -8.60
CA SER A 193 25.93 -8.44 -9.97
C SER A 193 27.25 -8.41 -10.77
N PRO A 194 27.18 -8.61 -12.09
CA PRO A 194 28.33 -8.41 -12.97
C PRO A 194 28.92 -7.01 -12.84
N GLU A 195 30.19 -6.86 -13.22
CA GLU A 195 30.86 -5.56 -13.22
C GLU A 195 30.09 -4.53 -14.06
N GLY A 196 29.94 -3.31 -13.54
CA GLY A 196 29.17 -2.23 -14.16
C GLY A 196 27.65 -2.37 -14.05
N GLN A 197 27.12 -3.46 -13.49
CA GLN A 197 25.68 -3.65 -13.25
C GLN A 197 25.32 -3.53 -11.78
N HIS A 198 24.08 -3.14 -11.52
CA HIS A 198 23.53 -2.99 -10.18
C HIS A 198 22.20 -3.74 -10.08
N HIS A 199 22.25 -4.96 -9.54
CA HIS A 199 21.05 -5.76 -9.33
C HIS A 199 20.48 -5.51 -7.93
N ILE A 200 19.18 -5.24 -7.86
CA ILE A 200 18.45 -4.96 -6.62
C ILE A 200 17.24 -5.88 -6.56
N ILE A 201 17.02 -6.52 -5.41
CA ILE A 201 15.79 -7.27 -5.11
C ILE A 201 15.03 -6.59 -3.98
N LEU A 202 13.70 -6.70 -3.99
CA LEU A 202 12.86 -6.21 -2.91
C LEU A 202 12.77 -7.27 -1.79
N LEU A 203 12.67 -6.80 -0.55
CA LEU A 203 12.61 -7.69 0.62
C LEU A 203 11.43 -8.67 0.58
N GLU A 204 10.28 -8.25 0.06
CA GLU A 204 9.14 -9.13 -0.20
C GLU A 204 9.46 -10.30 -1.14
N ASP A 205 10.32 -10.09 -2.14
CA ASP A 205 10.72 -11.13 -3.09
C ASP A 205 11.77 -12.09 -2.47
N VAL A 206 12.62 -11.58 -1.57
CA VAL A 206 13.49 -12.42 -0.73
C VAL A 206 12.67 -13.37 0.14
N ILE A 207 11.61 -12.85 0.79
CA ILE A 207 10.68 -13.67 1.59
C ILE A 207 9.95 -14.67 0.68
N ARG A 208 9.46 -14.22 -0.48
CA ARG A 208 8.75 -15.07 -1.45
C ARG A 208 9.61 -16.24 -1.94
N TYR A 209 10.89 -15.99 -2.24
CA TYR A 209 11.83 -17.03 -2.64
C TYR A 209 11.98 -18.13 -1.56
N ASN A 210 11.92 -17.74 -0.29
CA ASN A 210 12.15 -18.63 0.85
C ASN A 210 10.88 -19.21 1.50
N LEU A 211 9.70 -19.08 0.89
CA LEU A 211 8.44 -19.62 1.42
C LEU A 211 8.51 -21.11 1.75
N ARG A 212 9.23 -21.89 0.93
CA ARG A 212 9.46 -23.32 1.19
C ARG A 212 10.24 -23.57 2.48
N SER A 213 11.26 -22.74 2.78
CA SER A 213 12.02 -22.82 4.03
C SER A 213 11.17 -22.39 5.23
N ILE A 214 10.31 -21.38 5.04
CA ILE A 214 9.42 -20.86 6.10
C ILE A 214 8.43 -21.94 6.56
N PHE A 215 7.80 -22.63 5.62
CA PHE A 215 6.68 -23.54 5.89
C PHE A 215 7.03 -25.03 5.78
N SER A 216 8.33 -25.37 5.74
CA SER A 216 8.82 -26.74 5.57
C SER A 216 8.21 -27.74 6.58
N TYR A 217 8.01 -27.32 7.83
CA TYR A 217 7.46 -28.14 8.91
C TYR A 217 5.97 -28.52 8.73
N PHE A 218 5.22 -27.84 7.87
CA PHE A 218 3.79 -28.10 7.67
C PHE A 218 3.50 -29.08 6.52
N GLY A 219 4.52 -29.50 5.76
CA GLY A 219 4.39 -30.46 4.67
C GLY A 219 3.69 -29.90 3.42
N PHE A 220 3.62 -28.58 3.25
CA PHE A 220 3.10 -27.96 2.03
C PHE A 220 4.09 -28.09 0.87
N THR A 221 3.57 -28.14 -0.36
CA THR A 221 4.38 -28.37 -1.56
C THR A 221 4.23 -27.30 -2.64
N SER A 222 3.13 -26.57 -2.62
CA SER A 222 2.81 -25.46 -3.51
C SER A 222 2.64 -24.18 -2.69
N TYR A 223 3.18 -23.08 -3.21
CA TYR A 223 3.18 -21.77 -2.57
C TYR A 223 2.84 -20.71 -3.61
N GLN A 224 1.83 -19.92 -3.33
CA GLN A 224 1.53 -18.70 -4.08
C GLN A 224 1.50 -17.54 -3.09
N SER A 225 1.85 -16.35 -3.54
CA SER A 225 1.86 -15.20 -2.64
C SER A 225 1.61 -13.90 -3.36
N TRP A 226 0.90 -13.00 -2.71
CA TRP A 226 0.55 -11.69 -3.22
C TRP A 226 0.78 -10.61 -2.18
N ILE A 227 1.15 -9.44 -2.66
CA ILE A 227 1.39 -8.29 -1.81
C ILE A 227 0.07 -7.59 -1.55
N PHE A 228 -0.16 -7.19 -0.31
CA PHE A 228 -1.25 -6.31 0.03
C PHE A 228 -0.84 -5.31 1.11
N LYS A 229 -1.61 -4.24 1.23
CA LYS A 229 -1.45 -3.17 2.20
C LYS A 229 -2.81 -2.70 2.68
N VAL A 230 -2.89 -2.44 3.98
CA VAL A 230 -4.07 -1.85 4.61
C VAL A 230 -3.72 -0.45 5.05
N THR A 231 -4.58 0.51 4.70
CA THR A 231 -4.55 1.86 5.27
C THR A 231 -5.68 1.99 6.27
N LYS A 232 -5.35 2.38 7.49
CA LYS A 232 -6.32 2.57 8.57
C LYS A 232 -6.55 4.05 8.82
N ASP A 233 -7.69 4.36 9.41
CA ASP A 233 -8.02 5.69 9.92
C ASP A 233 -6.97 6.11 10.95
N ALA A 234 -6.46 7.35 10.85
CA ALA A 234 -5.63 7.90 11.91
C ALA A 234 -6.45 7.97 13.21
N GLU A 235 -5.85 7.52 14.31
CA GLU A 235 -6.30 8.00 15.61
C GLU A 235 -6.19 9.52 15.58
N ILE A 236 -7.24 10.22 16.01
CA ILE A 236 -7.32 11.68 15.93
C ILE A 236 -6.28 12.26 16.89
N ASP A 237 -5.04 12.41 16.44
CA ASP A 237 -4.07 13.33 17.02
C ASP A 237 -4.18 14.62 16.23
N MET A 238 -4.70 15.62 16.91
CA MET A 238 -5.06 16.91 16.34
C MET A 238 -3.80 17.75 16.11
N ASP A 239 -3.34 17.85 14.86
CA ASP A 239 -2.63 19.05 14.44
C ASP A 239 -3.65 20.18 14.27
N THR A 240 -3.45 21.23 15.08
CA THR A 240 -4.19 22.48 15.11
C THR A 240 -4.23 23.15 13.74
N ASP A 241 -5.33 22.98 13.03
CA ASP A 241 -5.67 23.86 11.91
C ASP A 241 -7.15 24.27 12.01
N ILE A 242 -7.34 25.57 12.20
CA ILE A 242 -8.53 26.22 12.76
C ILE A 242 -9.64 26.29 11.70
N SER A 243 -10.68 25.46 11.85
CA SER A 243 -12.05 25.77 11.41
C SER A 243 -13.03 24.70 11.94
N THR A 244 -13.45 24.81 13.20
CA THR A 244 -14.10 23.68 13.91
C THR A 244 -15.32 24.13 14.71
N SER A 245 -16.52 23.70 14.27
CA SER A 245 -17.76 23.74 15.06
C SER A 245 -18.57 22.46 14.84
N LEU A 246 -18.67 21.98 13.60
CA LEU A 246 -19.37 20.73 13.29
C LEU A 246 -18.50 19.48 13.52
N ILE A 247 -17.21 19.54 13.19
CA ILE A 247 -16.24 18.44 13.39
C ILE A 247 -16.06 18.15 14.89
N GLN A 248 -15.98 19.18 15.72
CA GLN A 248 -15.92 19.06 17.19
C GLN A 248 -17.15 18.37 17.81
N LYS A 249 -18.34 18.57 17.23
CA LYS A 249 -19.56 17.88 17.70
C LYS A 249 -19.57 16.40 17.33
N ILE A 250 -18.98 16.04 16.18
CA ILE A 250 -18.80 14.64 15.78
C ILE A 250 -17.72 13.95 16.63
N GLU A 251 -16.65 14.66 17.00
CA GLU A 251 -15.56 14.15 17.86
C GLU A 251 -16.04 13.59 19.21
N LYS A 252 -16.98 14.28 19.89
CA LYS A 252 -17.49 13.84 21.20
C LYS A 252 -18.22 12.48 21.14
N GLY A 253 -18.82 12.12 20.00
CA GLY A 253 -19.56 10.86 19.84
C GLY A 253 -18.69 9.64 19.47
N VAL A 254 -17.42 9.85 19.09
CA VAL A 254 -16.59 8.83 18.43
C VAL A 254 -15.47 8.26 19.34
N ARG A 255 -15.33 8.74 20.58
CA ARG A 255 -14.27 8.33 21.55
C ARG A 255 -14.23 6.84 21.93
N ASN A 256 -15.21 6.01 21.54
CA ASN A 256 -15.31 4.61 21.96
C ASN A 256 -14.84 3.54 20.93
N ARG A 257 -14.10 3.89 19.86
CA ARG A 257 -13.54 2.89 18.93
C ARG A 257 -12.02 2.89 18.93
N ARG A 258 -11.42 2.22 19.93
CA ARG A 258 -9.96 2.06 20.15
C ARG A 258 -9.20 1.24 19.08
N LYS A 259 -9.71 1.11 17.86
CA LYS A 259 -9.00 0.51 16.72
C LYS A 259 -9.42 1.26 15.46
N GLY A 260 -8.50 2.01 14.84
CA GLY A 260 -8.75 2.73 13.59
C GLY A 260 -9.37 1.80 12.54
N LYS A 261 -10.54 2.19 12.01
CA LYS A 261 -11.24 1.39 10.99
C LYS A 261 -10.38 1.30 9.73
N THR A 262 -10.47 0.19 9.00
CA THR A 262 -9.86 0.07 7.68
C THR A 262 -10.52 1.05 6.71
N VAL A 263 -9.71 1.90 6.08
CA VAL A 263 -10.17 2.91 5.12
C VAL A 263 -9.94 2.45 3.69
N ARG A 264 -8.80 1.79 3.44
CA ARG A 264 -8.41 1.30 2.11
C ARG A 264 -7.67 -0.03 2.23
N PHE A 265 -7.95 -0.93 1.30
CA PHE A 265 -7.24 -2.19 1.11
C PHE A 265 -6.70 -2.19 -0.32
N VAL A 266 -5.38 -2.26 -0.46
CA VAL A 266 -4.69 -2.32 -1.77
C VAL A 266 -4.05 -3.70 -1.87
N TYR A 267 -4.22 -4.37 -2.98
CA TYR A 267 -3.72 -5.71 -3.21
C TYR A 267 -3.26 -5.86 -4.66
N ASP A 268 -2.38 -6.83 -4.90
CA ASP A 268 -1.92 -7.20 -6.24
C ASP A 268 -3.11 -7.60 -7.13
N GLN A 269 -3.18 -7.06 -8.36
CA GLN A 269 -4.23 -7.38 -9.32
C GLN A 269 -4.32 -8.89 -9.62
N GLN A 270 -3.20 -9.61 -9.53
CA GLN A 270 -3.15 -11.05 -9.77
C GLN A 270 -3.53 -11.89 -8.56
N MET A 271 -3.91 -11.27 -7.44
CA MET A 271 -4.32 -11.98 -6.22
C MET A 271 -5.49 -12.92 -6.52
N ASP A 272 -5.31 -14.20 -6.18
CA ASP A 272 -6.37 -15.21 -6.30
C ASP A 272 -7.59 -14.75 -5.50
N LYS A 273 -8.78 -14.85 -6.12
CA LYS A 273 -10.04 -14.45 -5.50
C LYS A 273 -10.53 -15.45 -4.46
N GLY A 274 -9.89 -16.64 -4.40
CA GLY A 274 -10.28 -17.75 -3.53
C GLY A 274 -10.86 -18.89 -4.34
#